data_AF-A0A5B9PQT4-F1
#
_entry.id   AF-A0A5B9PQT4-F1
#
_cell.length_a   1.000
_cell.length_b   1.000
_cell.length_c   1.000
_cell.angle_alpha   90.00
_cell.angle_beta   90.00
_cell.angle_gamma   90.00
#
_symmetry.space_group_name_H-M   'P 1'
#
loop_
_entity.id
_entity.type
_entity.pdbx_description
1 polymer ?
#
loop_
_entity_poly.entity_id
_entity_poly.type
_entity_poly.pdbx_seq_one_letter_code
_entity_poly.pdbx_strand_id
1 'polypeptide(L)'
;MVELWRSLRVGDRVRIAHMPQDFAGAPDTYRLHDETRELYEHLVAEATILTVTEIDDWDAPWIDYTWVRNGIEEFHSLGLNHDGLERVP
;
A
#
# COMPACT_ATOMS: atom_id res chain seq x y z
N MET A 1 -17.39 -0.63 -9.99
CA MET A 1 -16.96 0.15 -8.81
C MET A 1 -15.73 0.93 -9.25
N VAL A 2 -15.67 2.25 -9.06
CA VAL A 2 -14.44 2.99 -9.38
C VAL A 2 -13.40 2.62 -8.32
N GLU A 3 -12.22 2.18 -8.74
CA GLU A 3 -11.14 1.82 -7.83
C GLU A 3 -10.73 3.08 -7.04
N LEU A 4 -10.74 3.00 -5.70
CA LEU A 4 -10.52 4.15 -4.82
C LEU A 4 -9.25 4.92 -5.19
N TRP A 5 -8.17 4.18 -5.48
CA TRP A 5 -6.86 4.74 -5.76
C TRP A 5 -6.84 5.77 -6.90
N ARG A 6 -7.70 5.61 -7.92
CA ARG A 6 -7.79 6.55 -9.06
C ARG A 6 -8.29 7.94 -8.67
N SER A 7 -8.93 8.05 -7.50
CA SER A 7 -9.45 9.30 -6.98
C SER A 7 -8.54 9.95 -5.93
N LEU A 8 -7.42 9.29 -5.57
CA LEU A 8 -6.48 9.79 -4.59
C LEU A 8 -5.69 10.98 -5.15
N ARG A 9 -5.26 11.85 -4.22
CA ARG A 9 -4.44 13.03 -4.46
C ARG A 9 -3.36 13.10 -3.39
N VAL A 10 -2.25 13.76 -3.70
CA VAL A 10 -1.21 14.06 -2.70
C VAL A 10 -1.84 14.75 -1.49
N GLY A 11 -1.48 14.27 -0.30
CA GLY A 11 -2.02 14.72 0.98
C GLY A 11 -3.26 13.96 1.46
N ASP A 12 -3.90 13.15 0.62
CA ASP A 12 -4.98 12.27 1.08
C ASP A 12 -4.44 11.25 2.08
N ARG A 13 -5.28 10.93 3.08
CA ARG A 13 -4.98 9.92 4.09
C ARG A 13 -5.73 8.65 3.77
N VAL A 14 -5.04 7.53 3.85
CA VAL A 14 -5.59 6.20 3.59
C VAL A 14 -5.08 5.22 4.62
N ARG A 15 -5.70 4.05 4.67
CA ARG A 15 -5.14 2.85 5.30
C ARG A 15 -5.28 1.67 4.36
N ILE A 16 -4.40 0.70 4.50
CA ILE A 16 -4.54 -0.61 3.85
C ILE A 16 -5.47 -1.43 4.75
N ALA A 17 -6.69 -1.69 4.28
CA ALA A 17 -7.73 -2.36 5.06
C ALA A 17 -7.67 -3.88 4.95
N HIS A 18 -7.13 -4.40 3.85
CA HIS A 18 -6.91 -5.82 3.63
C HIS A 18 -5.81 -6.03 2.59
N MET A 19 -5.26 -7.25 2.54
CA MET A 19 -4.29 -7.64 1.52
C MET A 19 -4.94 -7.57 0.13
N PRO A 20 -4.31 -6.92 -0.86
CA PRO A 20 -4.84 -6.83 -2.23
C PRO A 20 -5.15 -8.18 -2.85
N GLN A 21 -6.28 -8.28 -3.56
CA GLN A 21 -6.67 -9.55 -4.20
C GLN A 21 -5.70 -9.96 -5.31
N ASP A 22 -5.11 -8.99 -6.01
CA ASP A 22 -4.12 -9.25 -7.07
C ASP A 22 -2.84 -9.90 -6.52
N PHE A 23 -2.59 -9.81 -5.20
CA PHE A 23 -1.45 -10.47 -4.55
C PHE A 23 -1.76 -11.91 -4.10
N ALA A 24 -3.03 -12.34 -4.18
CA ALA A 24 -3.46 -13.68 -3.78
C ALA A 24 -3.05 -14.79 -4.78
N GLY A 25 -2.54 -14.41 -5.95
CA GLY A 25 -1.80 -15.27 -6.86
C GLY A 25 -2.64 -16.25 -7.68
N ALA A 26 -2.76 -15.98 -8.98
CA ALA A 26 -2.73 -17.07 -9.95
C ALA A 26 -1.27 -17.55 -10.12
N PRO A 27 -1.01 -18.83 -10.42
CA PRO A 27 0.35 -19.37 -10.55
C PRO A 27 1.24 -18.66 -11.60
N ASP A 28 0.62 -17.93 -12.55
CA ASP A 28 1.31 -17.17 -13.60
C ASP A 28 1.34 -15.65 -13.33
N THR A 29 0.95 -15.20 -12.15
CA THR A 29 0.92 -13.76 -11.78
C THR A 29 2.09 -13.38 -10.87
N TYR A 30 2.39 -12.09 -10.85
CA TYR A 30 3.46 -11.49 -10.05
C TYR A 30 3.39 -11.96 -8.59
N ARG A 31 4.40 -12.72 -8.15
CA ARG A 31 4.53 -13.11 -6.75
C ARG A 31 5.14 -11.94 -5.99
N LEU A 32 4.36 -11.36 -5.08
CA LEU A 32 4.84 -10.37 -4.14
C LEU A 32 6.02 -10.95 -3.34
N HIS A 33 7.11 -10.18 -3.21
CA HIS A 33 8.23 -10.57 -2.36
C HIS A 33 7.78 -10.72 -0.90
N ASP A 34 8.32 -11.71 -0.19
CA ASP A 34 7.89 -12.05 1.18
C ASP A 34 8.04 -10.83 2.13
N GLU A 35 9.07 -10.00 1.94
CA GLU A 35 9.27 -8.75 2.69
C GLU A 35 8.15 -7.74 2.47
N THR A 36 7.73 -7.53 1.23
CA THR A 36 6.60 -6.64 0.91
C THR A 36 5.30 -7.20 1.49
N ARG A 37 5.13 -8.53 1.48
CA ARG A 37 3.98 -9.18 2.13
C ARG A 37 3.94 -8.89 3.63
N GLU A 38 5.06 -9.08 4.33
CA GLU A 38 5.17 -8.78 5.77
C GLU A 38 4.81 -7.33 6.09
N LEU A 39 5.27 -6.39 5.26
CA LEU A 39 4.94 -4.97 5.41
C LEU A 39 3.44 -4.72 5.25
N TYR A 40 2.79 -5.29 4.23
CA TYR A 40 1.34 -5.16 4.04
C TYR A 40 0.55 -5.76 5.20
N GLU A 41 0.95 -6.94 5.68
CA GLU A 41 0.34 -7.58 6.86
C GLU A 41 0.46 -6.71 8.10
N HIS A 42 1.64 -6.11 8.32
CA HIS A 42 1.86 -5.15 9.40
C HIS A 42 0.96 -3.91 9.29
N LEU A 43 0.90 -3.27 8.11
CA LEU A 43 0.08 -2.08 7.87
C LEU A 43 -1.42 -2.35 8.07
N VAL A 44 -1.90 -3.53 7.66
CA VAL A 44 -3.28 -3.98 7.88
C VAL A 44 -3.55 -4.23 9.36
N ALA A 45 -2.66 -4.96 10.04
CA ALA A 45 -2.84 -5.32 11.45
C ALA A 45 -2.89 -4.11 12.38
N GLU A 46 -2.02 -3.13 12.15
CA GLU A 46 -1.93 -1.90 12.95
C GLU A 46 -2.93 -0.82 12.49
N ALA A 47 -3.66 -1.05 11.39
CA ALA A 47 -4.52 -0.07 10.75
C ALA A 47 -3.82 1.29 10.52
N THR A 48 -2.55 1.23 10.11
CA THR A 48 -1.67 2.39 9.97
C THR A 48 -2.26 3.39 8.97
N ILE A 49 -2.32 4.66 9.38
CA ILE A 49 -2.76 5.74 8.50
C ILE A 49 -1.54 6.26 7.72
N LEU A 50 -1.62 6.14 6.40
CA LEU A 50 -0.61 6.56 5.44
C LEU A 50 -1.08 7.83 4.73
N THR A 51 -0.14 8.68 4.32
CA THR A 51 -0.44 9.89 3.55
C THR A 51 0.16 9.76 2.17
N VAL A 52 -0.65 9.98 1.13
CA VAL A 52 -0.18 9.98 -0.26
C VAL A 52 0.86 11.08 -0.42
N THR A 53 2.10 10.70 -0.74
CA THR A 53 3.23 11.63 -0.89
C THR A 53 3.44 12.05 -2.34
N GLU A 54 3.07 11.18 -3.29
CA GLU A 54 3.31 11.39 -4.71
C GLU A 54 2.18 10.77 -5.56
N ILE A 55 1.96 11.34 -6.74
CA ILE A 55 1.25 10.70 -7.86
C ILE A 55 2.27 10.61 -9.00
N ASP A 56 2.55 9.41 -9.49
CA ASP A 56 3.55 9.22 -10.54
C ASP A 56 3.02 9.57 -11.95
N ASP A 57 3.88 9.44 -12.96
CA ASP A 57 3.55 9.71 -14.37
C ASP A 57 2.45 8.77 -14.95
N TRP A 58 2.09 7.70 -14.24
CA TRP A 58 1.03 6.76 -14.61
C TRP A 58 -0.28 6.99 -13.82
N ASP A 59 -0.40 8.15 -13.16
CA ASP A 59 -1.49 8.51 -12.24
C ASP A 59 -1.60 7.56 -11.03
N ALA A 60 -0.56 6.79 -10.70
CA ALA A 60 -0.57 5.90 -9.55
C ALA A 60 -0.17 6.67 -8.28
N PRO A 61 -0.95 6.59 -7.19
CA PRO A 61 -0.60 7.19 -5.92
C PRO A 61 0.47 6.38 -5.20
N TRP A 62 1.41 7.07 -4.56
CA TRP A 62 2.50 6.49 -3.78
C TRP A 62 2.53 7.02 -2.35
N ILE A 63 3.09 6.22 -1.45
CA ILE A 63 3.42 6.59 -0.08
C ILE A 63 4.87 6.23 0.21
N ASP A 64 5.46 6.97 1.15
CA ASP A 64 6.70 6.61 1.79
C ASP A 64 6.42 6.23 3.25
N TYR A 65 6.99 5.11 3.70
CA TYR A 65 6.81 4.60 5.04
C TYR A 65 8.11 4.04 5.59
N THR A 66 8.40 4.38 6.83
CA THR A 66 9.53 3.85 7.58
C THR A 66 9.02 2.89 8.63
N TRP A 67 9.59 1.68 8.65
CA TRP A 67 9.20 0.63 9.58
C TRP A 67 10.43 0.03 10.27
N VAL A 68 10.31 -0.29 11.55
CA VAL A 68 11.35 -1.02 12.28
C VAL A 68 11.02 -2.52 12.26
N ARG A 69 11.80 -3.29 11.51
CA ARG A 69 11.69 -4.74 11.41
C ARG A 69 12.94 -5.38 12.01
N ASN A 70 12.76 -6.30 12.97
CA ASN A 70 13.87 -6.97 13.68
C ASN A 70 14.91 -5.99 14.27
N GLY A 71 14.48 -4.80 14.68
CA GLY A 71 15.34 -3.75 15.25
C GLY A 71 16.11 -2.93 14.22
N ILE A 72 15.88 -3.13 12.92
CA ILE A 72 16.45 -2.36 11.82
C ILE A 72 15.36 -1.45 11.25
N GLU A 73 15.68 -0.17 11.09
CA GLU A 73 14.83 0.78 10.40
C GLU A 73 14.96 0.59 8.88
N GLU A 74 13.85 0.32 8.21
CA GLU A 74 13.74 0.12 6.78
C GLU A 74 12.84 1.21 6.17
N PHE A 75 13.23 1.73 5.01
CA PHE A 75 12.46 2.68 4.23
C PHE A 75 11.81 1.98 3.04
N HIS A 76 10.51 2.19 2.86
CA HIS A 76 9.71 1.59 1.80
C HIS A 76 8.88 2.64 1.08
N SER A 77 8.91 2.62 -0.25
CA SER A 77 7.97 3.37 -1.09
C SER A 77 6.97 2.39 -1.70
N LEU A 78 5.67 2.61 -1.49
CA LEU A 78 4.61 1.69 -1.94
C LEU A 78 3.63 2.39 -2.89
N GLY A 79 3.40 1.77 -4.03
CA GLY A 79 2.29 2.11 -4.92
C GLY A 79 0.97 1.64 -4.31
N LEU A 80 -0.03 2.53 -4.31
CA LEU A 80 -1.36 2.30 -3.79
C LEU A 80 -2.36 2.02 -4.92
N ASN A 81 -1.96 1.34 -5.97
CA ASN A 81 -2.77 1.06 -7.16
C ASN A 81 -3.53 -0.27 -7.05
N HIS A 82 -4.22 -0.49 -5.93
CA HIS A 82 -4.88 -1.77 -5.62
C HIS A 82 -6.22 -1.59 -4.87
N ASP A 83 -6.95 -2.68 -4.68
CA ASP A 83 -8.30 -2.72 -4.10
C ASP A 83 -8.33 -2.72 -2.55
N GLY A 84 -7.21 -3.05 -1.91
CA GLY A 84 -7.05 -3.09 -0.45
C GLY A 84 -7.18 -1.77 0.33
N LEU A 85 -7.64 -0.67 -0.26
CA LEU A 85 -7.56 0.68 0.34
C LEU A 85 -8.87 1.19 0.90
N GLU A 86 -8.76 1.93 2.00
CA GLU A 86 -9.83 2.77 2.54
C GLU A 86 -9.34 4.20 2.77
N ARG A 87 -10.15 5.19 2.39
CA ARG A 87 -9.86 6.60 2.66
C ARG A 87 -10.19 6.93 4.12
N VAL A 88 -9.31 7.69 4.75
CA VAL A 88 -9.46 8.17 6.13
C VAL A 88 -9.74 9.68 6.10
N PRO A 89 -10.72 10.18 6.87
CA PRO A 89 -11.01 11.61 6.97
C PRO A 89 -9.86 12.47 7.53
#